data_AF-A0A0Q8SHT0-F1
#
_entry.id   AF-A0A0Q8SHT0-F1
#
_cell.length_a   1.000
_cell.length_b   1.000
_cell.length_c   1.000
_cell.angle_alpha   90.00
_cell.angle_beta   90.00
_cell.angle_gamma   90.00
#
_symmetry.space_group_name_H-M   'P 1'
#
loop_
_entity.id
_entity.type
_entity.pdbx_description
1 polymer ?
#
loop_
_entity_poly.entity_id
_entity_poly.type
_entity_poly.pdbx_seq_one_letter_code
_entity_poly.pdbx_strand_id
1 'polypeptide(L)'
;MGAGPVSAQYRLILIAVAICAAIFGVKTWEGHLIAKGDAQGASRVQAAWDRQEAERTTATAADNVAKFRNAERVTHETAQRETERQARDAAAATAVRGLRDQVARLNARPDPYPAGDAGLAACAVEATTARELFGESAGAYAQLAAEADGLRDQVVGLQDFVHRVIGAPAMQGASD
;
A
#
# COMPACT_ATOMS: atom_id res chain seq x y z
N MET A 1 24.83 75.40 -71.55
CA MET A 1 23.72 74.50 -71.17
C MET A 1 24.13 73.74 -69.92
N GLY A 2 23.62 74.16 -68.77
CA GLY A 2 24.07 73.69 -67.46
C GLY A 2 23.52 72.31 -67.11
N ALA A 3 24.40 71.34 -66.93
CA ALA A 3 24.08 70.12 -66.19
C ALA A 3 24.08 70.46 -64.69
N GLY A 4 22.91 70.88 -64.19
CA GLY A 4 22.73 71.25 -62.78
C GLY A 4 22.91 70.07 -61.81
N PRO A 5 22.93 70.34 -60.49
CA PRO A 5 23.24 69.40 -59.39
C PRO A 5 22.29 68.19 -59.24
N VAL A 6 21.30 68.05 -60.11
CA VAL A 6 20.19 67.09 -60.03
C VAL A 6 20.65 65.63 -60.28
N SER A 7 21.69 65.42 -61.10
CA SER A 7 22.20 64.06 -61.40
C SER A 7 23.00 63.43 -60.25
N ALA A 8 23.68 64.24 -59.45
CA ALA A 8 24.41 63.79 -58.26
C ALA A 8 23.45 63.53 -57.08
N GLN A 9 22.44 64.38 -56.91
CA GLN A 9 21.41 64.20 -55.87
C GLN A 9 20.58 62.93 -56.08
N TYR A 10 20.21 62.61 -57.32
CA TYR A 10 19.46 61.38 -57.62
C TYR A 10 20.25 60.11 -57.29
N ARG A 11 21.56 60.10 -57.55
CA ARG A 11 22.45 58.97 -57.20
C ARG A 11 22.55 58.77 -55.69
N LEU A 12 22.66 59.86 -54.92
CA LEU A 12 22.69 59.80 -53.46
C LEU A 12 21.38 59.25 -52.87
N ILE A 13 20.23 59.66 -53.43
CA ILE A 13 18.92 59.13 -53.02
C ILE A 13 18.83 57.63 -53.30
N LEU A 14 19.24 57.18 -54.49
CA LEU A 14 19.23 55.74 -54.82
C LEU A 14 20.15 54.92 -53.90
N ILE A 15 21.33 55.44 -53.57
CA ILE A 15 22.25 54.80 -52.63
C ILE A 15 21.63 54.73 -51.23
N ALA A 16 21.02 55.81 -50.75
CA ALA A 16 20.36 55.84 -49.44
C ALA A 16 19.19 54.83 -49.38
N VAL A 17 18.37 54.76 -50.44
CA VAL A 17 17.28 53.77 -50.54
C VAL A 17 17.82 52.35 -50.56
N ALA A 18 18.90 52.08 -51.30
CA ALA A 18 19.53 50.77 -51.35
C ALA A 18 20.08 50.35 -49.98
N ILE A 19 20.70 51.28 -49.24
CA ILE A 19 21.19 51.04 -47.87
C ILE A 19 20.01 50.76 -46.93
N CYS A 20 18.95 51.57 -46.98
CA CYS A 20 17.76 51.34 -46.17
C CYS A 20 17.10 49.97 -46.46
N ALA A 21 17.01 49.58 -47.73
CA ALA A 21 16.49 48.28 -48.13
C ALA A 21 17.38 47.12 -47.63
N ALA A 22 18.70 47.28 -47.70
CA ALA A 22 19.64 46.29 -47.19
C ALA A 22 19.52 46.11 -45.67
N ILE A 23 19.45 47.22 -44.91
CA ILE A 23 19.27 47.19 -43.45
C ILE A 23 17.95 46.52 -43.07
N PHE A 24 16.86 46.84 -43.78
CA PHE A 24 15.56 46.23 -43.55
C PHE A 24 15.56 44.72 -43.86
N GLY A 25 16.20 44.32 -44.96
CA GLY A 25 16.37 42.90 -45.33
C GLY A 25 17.14 42.11 -44.27
N VAL A 26 18.24 42.66 -43.74
CA VAL A 26 19.01 42.00 -42.68
C VAL A 26 18.20 41.88 -41.39
N LYS A 27 17.53 42.95 -40.95
CA LYS A 27 16.70 42.96 -39.73
C LYS A 27 15.55 41.95 -39.79
N THR A 28 14.88 41.86 -40.94
CA THR A 28 13.78 40.90 -41.14
C THR A 28 14.28 39.45 -41.19
N TRP A 29 15.45 39.23 -41.78
CA TRP A 29 16.10 37.92 -41.80
C TRP A 29 16.54 37.45 -40.41
N GLU A 30 17.18 38.33 -39.63
CA GLU A 30 17.55 38.05 -38.23
C GLU A 30 16.32 37.69 -37.38
N GLY A 31 15.24 38.48 -37.49
CA GLY A 31 13.99 38.21 -36.78
C GLY A 31 13.37 36.85 -37.17
N HIS A 32 13.43 36.49 -38.45
CA HIS A 32 12.95 35.19 -38.93
C HIS A 32 13.77 34.02 -38.39
N LEU A 33 15.09 34.18 -38.28
CA LEU A 33 15.97 33.15 -37.72
C LEU A 33 15.73 32.95 -36.22
N ILE A 34 15.55 34.04 -35.47
CA ILE A 34 15.23 33.98 -34.04
C ILE A 34 13.88 33.29 -33.84
N ALA A 35 12.84 33.71 -34.57
CA ALA A 35 11.51 33.09 -34.47
C ALA A 35 11.52 31.60 -34.80
N LYS A 36 12.32 31.17 -35.81
CA LYS A 36 12.51 29.75 -36.11
C LYS A 36 13.23 29.01 -34.99
N GLY A 37 14.26 29.62 -34.40
CA GLY A 37 14.99 29.06 -33.27
C GLY A 37 14.08 28.86 -32.06
N ASP A 38 13.29 29.87 -31.71
CA ASP A 38 12.35 29.82 -30.59
C ASP A 38 11.25 28.78 -30.82
N ALA A 39 10.69 28.70 -32.03
CA ALA A 39 9.70 27.68 -32.38
C ALA A 39 10.28 26.25 -32.32
N GLN A 40 11.51 26.06 -32.76
CA GLN A 40 12.21 24.78 -32.64
C GLN A 40 12.53 24.45 -31.18
N GLY A 41 12.94 25.43 -30.37
CA GLY A 41 13.17 25.25 -28.94
C GLY A 41 11.88 24.85 -28.21
N ALA A 42 10.80 25.59 -28.45
CA ALA A 42 9.49 25.32 -27.87
C ALA A 42 8.97 23.92 -28.23
N SER A 43 9.07 23.52 -29.50
CA SER A 43 8.63 22.18 -29.92
C SER A 43 9.44 21.05 -29.27
N ARG A 44 10.74 21.25 -29.04
CA ARG A 44 11.58 20.25 -28.33
C ARG A 44 11.21 20.14 -26.86
N VAL A 45 10.98 21.26 -26.18
CA VAL A 45 10.54 21.27 -24.77
C VAL A 45 9.16 20.63 -24.65
N GLN A 46 8.24 20.98 -25.53
CA GLN A 46 6.89 20.39 -25.54
C GLN A 46 6.95 18.88 -25.76
N ALA A 47 7.73 18.41 -26.74
CA ALA A 47 7.88 16.97 -26.99
C ALA A 47 8.52 16.21 -25.82
N ALA A 48 9.46 16.82 -25.11
CA ALA A 48 10.07 16.23 -23.91
C ALA A 48 9.07 16.18 -22.74
N TRP A 49 8.29 17.25 -22.56
CA TRP A 49 7.23 17.33 -21.56
C TRP A 49 6.15 16.28 -21.81
N ASP A 50 5.62 16.22 -23.05
CA ASP A 50 4.58 15.28 -23.43
C ASP A 50 5.02 13.83 -23.23
N ARG A 51 6.29 13.52 -23.51
CA ARG A 51 6.86 12.19 -23.25
C ARG A 51 6.89 11.87 -21.76
N GLN A 52 7.41 12.80 -20.94
CA GLN A 52 7.47 12.62 -19.50
C GLN A 52 6.07 12.44 -18.89
N GLU A 53 5.09 13.21 -19.36
CA GLU A 53 3.72 13.15 -18.87
C GLU A 53 3.04 11.85 -19.29
N ALA A 54 3.29 11.36 -20.50
CA ALA A 54 2.82 10.05 -20.96
C ALA A 54 3.43 8.90 -20.12
N GLU A 55 4.73 8.95 -19.82
CA GLU A 55 5.39 7.98 -18.95
C GLU A 55 4.82 8.00 -17.53
N ARG A 56 4.60 9.19 -16.94
CA ARG A 56 3.97 9.32 -15.62
C ARG A 56 2.54 8.81 -15.61
N THR A 57 1.74 9.15 -16.61
CA THR A 57 0.34 8.74 -16.71
C THR A 57 0.23 7.22 -16.83
N THR A 58 1.07 6.60 -17.66
CA THR A 58 1.09 5.14 -17.83
C THR A 58 1.56 4.42 -16.57
N ALA A 59 2.62 4.91 -15.92
CA ALA A 59 3.10 4.35 -14.64
C ALA A 59 2.04 4.47 -13.53
N THR A 60 1.38 5.62 -13.43
CA THR A 60 0.32 5.86 -12.44
C THR A 60 -0.90 4.98 -12.70
N ALA A 61 -1.29 4.81 -13.97
CA ALA A 61 -2.39 3.93 -14.33
C ALA A 61 -2.09 2.46 -13.96
N ALA A 62 -0.87 1.98 -14.24
CA ALA A 62 -0.45 0.63 -13.90
C ALA A 62 -0.43 0.40 -12.37
N ASP A 63 0.11 1.36 -11.61
CA ASP A 63 0.15 1.31 -10.15
C ASP A 63 -1.26 1.32 -9.55
N ASN A 64 -2.16 2.16 -10.05
CA ASN A 64 -3.56 2.19 -9.60
C ASN A 64 -4.26 0.85 -9.85
N VAL A 65 -4.10 0.24 -11.03
CA VAL A 65 -4.65 -1.09 -11.32
C VAL A 65 -4.11 -2.15 -10.36
N ALA A 66 -2.81 -2.12 -10.05
CA ALA A 66 -2.22 -3.03 -9.09
C ALA A 66 -2.78 -2.84 -7.68
N LYS A 67 -2.96 -1.58 -7.24
CA LYS A 67 -3.60 -1.25 -5.95
C LYS A 67 -5.03 -1.77 -5.87
N PHE A 68 -5.84 -1.57 -6.91
CA PHE A 68 -7.22 -2.08 -6.93
C PHE A 68 -7.27 -3.60 -6.83
N ARG A 69 -6.47 -4.33 -7.63
CA ARG A 69 -6.41 -5.80 -7.56
C ARG A 69 -5.95 -6.30 -6.19
N ASN A 70 -4.95 -5.65 -5.60
CA ASN A 70 -4.50 -6.00 -4.26
C ASN A 70 -5.57 -5.73 -3.20
N ALA A 71 -6.29 -4.61 -3.31
CA ALA A 71 -7.40 -4.30 -2.41
C ALA A 71 -8.51 -5.35 -2.52
N GLU A 72 -8.90 -5.74 -3.73
CA GLU A 72 -9.89 -6.81 -3.96
C GLU A 72 -9.42 -8.16 -3.41
N ARG A 73 -8.14 -8.50 -3.57
CA ARG A 73 -7.59 -9.73 -3.00
C ARG A 73 -7.65 -9.71 -1.47
N VAL A 74 -7.23 -8.60 -0.86
CA VAL A 74 -7.25 -8.45 0.61
C VAL A 74 -8.68 -8.53 1.13
N THR A 75 -9.66 -7.88 0.49
CA THR A 75 -11.05 -7.96 0.93
C THR A 75 -11.57 -9.39 0.85
N HIS A 76 -11.29 -10.11 -0.24
CA HIS A 76 -11.69 -11.51 -0.37
C HIS A 76 -11.04 -12.42 0.69
N GLU A 77 -9.73 -12.29 0.90
CA GLU A 77 -9.00 -13.05 1.92
C GLU A 77 -9.53 -12.75 3.34
N THR A 78 -9.84 -11.48 3.64
CA THR A 78 -10.42 -11.12 4.95
C THR A 78 -11.82 -11.69 5.14
N ALA A 79 -12.66 -11.68 4.11
CA ALA A 79 -14.00 -12.27 4.17
C ALA A 79 -13.95 -13.79 4.38
N GLN A 80 -13.02 -14.48 3.70
CA GLN A 80 -12.79 -15.91 3.90
C GLN A 80 -12.33 -16.21 5.33
N ARG A 81 -11.31 -15.50 5.83
CA ARG A 81 -10.80 -15.66 7.20
C ARG A 81 -11.88 -15.39 8.24
N GLU A 82 -12.73 -14.42 8.01
CA GLU A 82 -13.84 -14.10 8.92
C GLU A 82 -14.89 -15.22 8.93
N THR A 83 -15.23 -15.77 7.77
CA THR A 83 -16.14 -16.92 7.66
C THR A 83 -15.58 -18.15 8.41
N GLU A 84 -14.28 -18.43 8.24
CA GLU A 84 -13.59 -19.52 8.95
C GLU A 84 -13.54 -19.30 10.46
N ARG A 85 -13.37 -18.05 10.91
CA ARG A 85 -13.43 -17.69 12.34
C ARG A 85 -14.83 -17.94 12.89
N GLN A 86 -15.87 -17.46 12.23
CA GLN A 86 -17.26 -17.66 12.63
C GLN A 86 -17.63 -19.15 12.69
N ALA A 87 -17.17 -19.95 11.72
CA ALA A 87 -17.39 -21.39 11.74
C ALA A 87 -16.71 -22.08 12.94
N ARG A 88 -15.47 -21.68 13.27
CA ARG A 88 -14.76 -22.17 14.46
C ARG A 88 -15.47 -21.75 15.75
N ASP A 89 -15.92 -20.51 15.85
CA ASP A 89 -16.64 -20.00 17.02
C ASP A 89 -17.98 -20.71 17.23
N ALA A 90 -18.71 -20.99 16.15
CA ALA A 90 -19.97 -21.75 16.20
C ALA A 90 -19.75 -23.21 16.64
N ALA A 91 -18.66 -23.84 16.17
CA ALA A 91 -18.27 -25.18 16.60
C ALA A 91 -17.89 -25.18 18.09
N ALA A 92 -17.08 -24.22 18.54
CA ALA A 92 -16.70 -24.05 19.94
C ALA A 92 -17.93 -23.82 20.84
N ALA A 93 -18.86 -22.96 20.43
CA ALA A 93 -20.10 -22.71 21.17
C ALA A 93 -20.97 -23.97 21.30
N THR A 94 -20.97 -24.84 20.28
CA THR A 94 -21.67 -26.12 20.32
C THR A 94 -20.99 -27.11 21.27
N ALA A 95 -19.65 -27.20 21.25
CA ALA A 95 -18.89 -28.00 22.20
C ALA A 95 -19.12 -27.55 23.65
N VAL A 96 -19.11 -26.24 23.92
CA VAL A 96 -19.38 -25.68 25.26
C VAL A 96 -20.79 -26.02 25.75
N ARG A 97 -21.80 -26.00 24.86
CA ARG A 97 -23.16 -26.44 25.22
C ARG A 97 -23.18 -27.93 25.59
N GLY A 98 -22.54 -28.78 24.79
CA GLY A 98 -22.45 -30.22 25.08
C GLY A 98 -21.76 -30.52 26.41
N LEU A 99 -20.68 -29.79 26.73
CA LEU A 99 -19.99 -29.88 28.01
C LEU A 99 -20.90 -29.45 29.18
N ARG A 100 -21.65 -28.35 29.03
CA ARG A 100 -22.62 -27.91 30.06
C ARG A 100 -23.71 -28.94 30.30
N ASP A 101 -24.23 -29.56 29.24
CA ASP A 101 -25.24 -30.62 29.37
C ASP A 101 -24.66 -31.85 30.09
N GLN A 102 -23.39 -32.19 29.83
CA GLN A 102 -22.72 -33.29 30.51
C GLN A 102 -22.49 -32.98 32.00
N VAL A 103 -22.06 -31.77 32.35
CA VAL A 103 -21.94 -31.31 33.74
C VAL A 103 -23.29 -31.33 34.44
N ALA A 104 -24.36 -30.86 33.78
CA ALA A 104 -25.71 -30.91 34.34
C ALA A 104 -26.18 -32.34 34.60
N ARG A 105 -25.89 -33.29 33.69
CA ARG A 105 -26.16 -34.72 33.89
C ARG A 105 -25.40 -35.28 35.10
N LEU A 106 -24.11 -34.97 35.23
CA LEU A 106 -23.29 -35.42 36.35
C LEU A 106 -23.77 -34.83 37.68
N ASN A 107 -24.19 -33.56 37.69
CA ASN A 107 -24.73 -32.91 38.89
C ASN A 107 -26.12 -33.42 39.30
N ALA A 108 -26.91 -33.96 38.36
CA ALA A 108 -28.24 -34.48 38.63
C ALA A 108 -28.23 -35.93 39.17
N ARG A 109 -27.06 -36.56 39.28
CA ARG A 109 -26.93 -37.94 39.75
C ARG A 109 -27.28 -38.05 41.26
N PRO A 110 -27.82 -39.19 41.71
CA PRO A 110 -27.94 -39.50 43.14
C PRO A 110 -26.59 -39.57 43.86
N ASP A 111 -26.48 -38.90 45.01
CA ASP A 111 -25.34 -38.97 45.93
C ASP A 111 -25.84 -39.34 47.34
N PRO A 112 -25.28 -40.35 48.04
CA PRO A 112 -24.14 -41.19 47.67
C PRO A 112 -24.46 -42.24 46.60
N TYR A 113 -23.43 -42.76 45.94
CA TYR A 113 -23.54 -43.90 45.02
C TYR A 113 -24.23 -45.11 45.70
N PRO A 114 -25.01 -45.91 44.95
CA PRO A 114 -25.56 -47.15 45.48
C PRO A 114 -24.44 -48.08 45.96
N ALA A 115 -24.63 -48.74 47.10
CA ALA A 115 -23.64 -49.65 47.67
C ALA A 115 -23.40 -50.88 46.76
N GLY A 116 -22.17 -51.38 46.75
CA GLY A 116 -21.74 -52.56 45.98
C GLY A 116 -20.94 -52.22 44.72
N ASP A 117 -20.56 -53.26 43.98
CA ASP A 117 -19.65 -53.17 42.83
C ASP A 117 -20.14 -52.22 41.73
N ALA A 118 -21.47 -52.13 41.54
CA ALA A 118 -22.07 -51.22 40.58
C ALA A 118 -21.83 -49.73 40.90
N GLY A 119 -21.85 -49.35 42.19
CA GLY A 119 -21.56 -47.98 42.61
C GLY A 119 -20.08 -47.62 42.51
N LEU A 120 -19.19 -48.58 42.81
CA LEU A 120 -17.75 -48.43 42.62
C LEU A 120 -17.38 -48.27 41.14
N ALA A 121 -18.00 -49.06 40.25
CA ALA A 121 -17.81 -48.93 38.81
C ALA A 121 -18.28 -47.57 38.28
N ALA A 122 -19.46 -47.09 38.72
CA ALA A 122 -19.96 -45.77 38.35
C ALA A 122 -19.02 -44.64 38.83
N CYS A 123 -18.50 -44.73 40.06
CA CYS A 123 -17.51 -43.80 40.61
C CYS A 123 -16.21 -43.77 39.79
N ALA A 124 -15.70 -44.93 39.39
CA ALA A 124 -14.48 -45.03 38.59
C ALA A 124 -14.65 -44.42 37.18
N VAL A 125 -15.81 -44.64 36.54
CA VAL A 125 -16.14 -44.06 35.24
C VAL A 125 -16.20 -42.54 35.34
N GLU A 126 -16.93 -41.98 36.31
CA GLU A 126 -17.02 -40.53 36.48
C GLU A 126 -15.68 -39.87 36.84
N ALA A 127 -14.87 -40.51 37.69
CA ALA A 127 -13.53 -40.02 38.00
C ALA A 127 -12.61 -40.03 36.76
N THR A 128 -12.80 -40.97 35.84
CA THR A 128 -12.09 -41.00 34.56
C THR A 128 -12.54 -39.86 33.66
N THR A 129 -13.86 -39.69 33.47
CA THR A 129 -14.43 -38.59 32.69
C THR A 129 -14.01 -37.22 33.24
N ALA A 130 -14.00 -37.04 34.56
CA ALA A 130 -13.55 -35.79 35.17
C ALA A 130 -12.07 -35.49 34.85
N ARG A 131 -11.19 -36.49 34.94
CA ARG A 131 -9.76 -36.33 34.61
C ARG A 131 -9.55 -35.99 33.12
N GLU A 132 -10.31 -36.61 32.23
CA GLU A 132 -10.27 -36.30 30.79
C GLU A 132 -10.67 -34.84 30.53
N LEU A 133 -11.79 -34.39 31.11
CA LEU A 133 -12.26 -33.00 30.98
C LEU A 133 -11.27 -31.98 31.57
N PHE A 134 -10.66 -32.29 32.73
CA PHE A 134 -9.61 -31.44 33.30
C PHE A 134 -8.34 -31.44 32.44
N GLY A 135 -7.96 -32.58 31.86
CA GLY A 135 -6.82 -32.68 30.94
C GLY A 135 -7.04 -31.89 29.65
N GLU A 136 -8.22 -32.01 29.04
CA GLU A 136 -8.60 -31.28 27.82
C GLU A 136 -8.64 -29.77 28.07
N SER A 137 -9.28 -29.33 29.16
CA SER A 137 -9.32 -27.91 29.52
C SER A 137 -7.93 -27.34 29.85
N ALA A 138 -7.11 -28.07 30.62
CA ALA A 138 -5.74 -27.66 30.90
C ALA A 138 -4.90 -27.55 29.61
N GLY A 139 -5.06 -28.50 28.68
CA GLY A 139 -4.42 -28.46 27.36
C GLY A 139 -4.86 -27.25 26.54
N ALA A 140 -6.16 -26.97 26.49
CA ALA A 140 -6.71 -25.80 25.78
C ALA A 140 -6.19 -24.48 26.36
N TYR A 141 -6.12 -24.34 27.70
CA TYR A 141 -5.53 -23.16 28.34
C TYR A 141 -4.04 -23.01 28.05
N ALA A 142 -3.27 -24.10 28.06
CA ALA A 142 -1.85 -24.07 27.72
C ALA A 142 -1.62 -23.64 26.26
N GLN A 143 -2.45 -24.12 25.33
CA GLN A 143 -2.39 -23.72 23.93
C GLN A 143 -2.76 -22.23 23.75
N LEU A 144 -3.83 -21.77 24.41
CA LEU A 144 -4.22 -20.35 24.38
C LEU A 144 -3.12 -19.44 24.93
N ALA A 145 -2.44 -19.86 26.00
CA ALA A 145 -1.30 -19.12 26.56
C ALA A 145 -0.14 -19.04 25.54
N ALA A 146 0.20 -20.16 24.89
CA ALA A 146 1.24 -20.18 23.86
C ALA A 146 0.90 -19.28 22.65
N GLU A 147 -0.37 -19.25 22.23
CA GLU A 147 -0.83 -18.33 21.17
C GLU A 147 -0.76 -16.86 21.60
N ALA A 148 -1.13 -16.56 22.85
CA ALA A 148 -1.03 -15.21 23.40
C ALA A 148 0.43 -14.74 23.50
N ASP A 149 1.36 -15.62 23.91
CA ASP A 149 2.79 -15.35 23.93
C ASP A 149 3.33 -15.11 22.52
N GLY A 150 2.93 -15.93 21.54
CA GLY A 150 3.30 -15.71 20.14
C GLY A 150 2.80 -14.38 19.58
N LEU A 151 1.57 -13.97 19.93
CA LEU A 151 1.03 -12.65 19.57
C LEU A 151 1.80 -11.52 20.25
N ARG A 152 2.17 -11.67 21.52
CA ARG A 152 3.00 -10.70 22.24
C ARG A 152 4.34 -10.50 21.55
N ASP A 153 5.02 -11.58 21.16
CA ASP A 153 6.30 -11.51 20.46
C ASP A 153 6.18 -10.80 19.11
N GLN A 154 5.10 -11.07 18.36
CA GLN A 154 4.81 -10.36 17.10
C GLN A 154 4.61 -8.85 17.32
N VAL A 155 3.87 -8.47 18.37
CA VAL A 155 3.63 -7.05 18.70
C VAL A 155 4.93 -6.37 19.12
N VAL A 156 5.77 -7.01 19.94
CA VAL A 156 7.10 -6.50 20.31
C VAL A 156 7.97 -6.32 19.07
N GLY A 157 8.03 -7.33 18.20
CA GLY A 157 8.78 -7.24 16.94
C GLY A 157 8.29 -6.11 16.02
N LEU A 158 6.98 -5.88 15.96
CA LEU A 158 6.40 -4.77 15.20
C LEU A 158 6.77 -3.42 15.82
N GLN A 159 6.71 -3.30 17.15
CA GLN A 159 7.12 -2.08 17.87
C GLN A 159 8.61 -1.78 17.66
N ASP A 160 9.47 -2.80 17.71
CA ASP A 160 10.90 -2.68 17.44
C ASP A 160 11.18 -2.27 16.01
N PHE A 161 10.47 -2.85 15.05
CA PHE A 161 10.56 -2.47 13.64
C PHE A 161 10.19 -1.00 13.45
N VAL A 162 9.07 -0.55 14.02
CA VAL A 162 8.63 0.84 13.97
C VAL A 162 9.67 1.77 14.61
N HIS A 163 10.21 1.43 15.78
CA HIS A 163 11.27 2.21 16.43
C HIS A 163 12.54 2.28 15.57
N ARG A 164 12.91 1.20 14.88
CA ARG A 164 14.11 1.17 14.03
C ARG A 164 13.92 1.99 12.74
N VAL A 165 12.75 1.94 12.13
CA VAL A 165 12.46 2.63 10.87
C VAL A 165 12.17 4.11 11.09
N ILE A 166 11.43 4.46 12.15
CA ILE A 166 11.04 5.85 12.44
C ILE A 166 12.07 6.54 13.35
N GLY A 167 12.68 5.80 14.28
CA GLY A 167 13.60 6.31 15.29
C GLY A 167 15.08 6.21 14.92
N ALA A 168 15.44 5.97 13.66
CA ALA A 168 16.81 6.18 13.19
C ALA A 168 16.99 7.66 12.81
N PRO A 169 17.54 8.53 13.69
CA PRO A 169 17.95 9.86 13.29
C PRO A 169 19.15 9.73 12.35
N ALA A 170 19.17 10.62 11.37
CA ALA A 170 20.30 10.90 10.48
C ALA A 170 21.60 11.19 11.25
N MET A 171 22.34 10.14 11.62
CA MET A 171 23.75 10.22 12.01
C MET A 171 24.61 9.36 11.08
N GLN A 172 24.48 9.63 9.79
CA GLN A 172 25.43 9.20 8.76
C GLN A 172 25.50 10.30 7.70
N GLY A 173 26.20 11.38 8.03
CA GLY A 173 26.35 12.54 7.14
C GLY A 173 27.07 13.75 7.72
N ALA A 174 27.86 13.58 8.78
CA ALA A 174 28.66 14.67 9.35
C ALA A 174 30.05 14.17 9.78
N SER A 175 30.81 13.66 8.81
CA SER A 175 32.27 13.58 8.86
C SER A 175 32.75 13.09 7.50
N ASP A 176 33.00 14.02 6.59
CA ASP A 176 34.22 14.13 5.78
C ASP A 176 34.19 15.46 4.99
#